data_AF-A0A973DPJ6-F1
#
_entry.id   AF-A0A973DPJ6-F1
#
_cell.length_a   1.000
_cell.length_b   1.000
_cell.length_c   1.000
_cell.angle_alpha   90.00
_cell.angle_beta   90.00
_cell.angle_gamma   90.00
#
_symmetry.space_group_name_H-M   'P 1'
#
loop_
_entity.id
_entity.type
_entity.pdbx_description
1 polymer ?
#
loop_
_entity_poly.entity_id
_entity_poly.type
_entity_poly.pdbx_seq_one_letter_code
_entity_poly.pdbx_strand_id
1 'polypeptide(L)' 'MFEQVAINLPQNICDIFRKALITGCWENGTPLTMFHRRTCEEALLYKEAIGSAICH' A
#
# COMPACT_ATOMS: atom_id res chain seq x y z
N MET A 1 6.30 8.52 -11.69
CA MET A 1 7.34 7.62 -11.12
C MET A 1 6.78 6.76 -9.99
N PHE A 2 6.08 7.34 -9.01
CA PHE A 2 5.47 6.61 -7.90
C PHE A 2 4.49 5.50 -8.32
N GLU A 3 3.61 5.78 -9.29
CA GLU A 3 2.60 4.82 -9.76
C GLU A 3 3.22 3.52 -10.27
N GLN A 4 4.26 3.60 -11.10
CA GLN A 4 4.99 2.42 -11.60
C GLN A 4 5.63 1.60 -10.47
N VAL A 5 6.09 2.27 -9.41
CA VAL A 5 6.63 1.57 -8.23
C VAL A 5 5.50 0.88 -7.47
N ALA A 6 4.39 1.58 -7.22
CA ALA A 6 3.23 1.05 -6.52
C ALA A 6 2.63 -0.18 -7.21
N ILE A 7 2.50 -0.13 -8.54
CA ILE A 7 2.02 -1.22 -9.39
C ILE A 7 2.88 -2.48 -9.25
N ASN A 8 4.19 -2.30 -9.21
CA ASN A 8 5.16 -3.39 -9.13
C ASN A 8 5.46 -3.82 -7.68
N LEU A 9 4.75 -3.29 -6.68
CA LEU A 9 4.94 -3.72 -5.30
C LEU A 9 4.62 -5.22 -5.16
N PRO A 10 5.53 -5.99 -4.53
CA PRO A 10 5.26 -7.36 -4.14
C PRO A 10 4.05 -7.47 -3.19
N GLN A 11 3.29 -8.56 -3.29
CA GLN A 11 2.07 -8.74 -2.50
C GLN A 11 2.32 -8.68 -0.99
N ASN A 12 3.45 -9.22 -0.52
CA ASN A 12 3.83 -9.17 0.90
C ASN A 12 4.02 -7.73 1.41
N ILE A 13 4.49 -6.81 0.57
CA ILE A 13 4.60 -5.39 0.94
C ILE A 13 3.22 -4.75 1.03
N CYS A 14 2.32 -5.06 0.09
CA CYS A 14 0.92 -4.63 0.17
C CYS A 14 0.24 -5.13 1.45
N ASP A 15 0.51 -6.37 1.85
CA ASP A 15 -0.06 -6.94 3.08
C ASP A 15 0.47 -6.25 4.34
N ILE A 16 1.77 -5.89 4.36
CA ILE A 16 2.36 -5.06 5.42
C ILE A 16 1.67 -3.70 5.47
N PHE A 17 1.45 -3.03 4.33
CA PHE A 17 0.76 -1.74 4.28
C PHE A 17 -0.65 -1.83 4.82
N ARG A 18 -1.44 -2.84 4.40
CA ARG A 18 -2.80 -3.07 4.92
C ARG A 18 -2.80 -3.28 6.43
N LYS A 19 -1.92 -4.15 6.93
CA LYS A 19 -1.79 -4.41 8.37
C LYS A 19 -1.45 -3.14 9.14
N ALA A 20 -0.50 -2.36 8.64
CA ALA A 20 -0.06 -1.12 9.25
C ALA A 20 -1.15 -0.02 9.25
N LEU A 21 -1.97 0.05 8.19
CA LEU A 21 -3.12 0.95 8.12
C LEU A 21 -4.20 0.58 9.16
N ILE A 22 -4.43 -0.72 9.38
CA ILE A 22 -5.39 -1.22 10.37
C ILE A 22 -4.91 -0.96 11.79
N THR A 23 -3.66 -1.30 12.11
CA THR A 23 -3.11 -1.17 13.46
C THR A 23 -2.67 0.26 13.80
N GLY A 24 -2.44 1.09 12.78
CA GLY A 24 -1.87 2.42 12.93
C GLY A 24 -0.36 2.42 13.20
N CYS A 25 0.31 1.27 13.16
CA CYS A 25 1.74 1.11 13.43
C CYS A 25 2.40 0.13 12.46
N TRP A 26 3.67 0.38 12.14
CA TRP A 26 4.55 -0.58 11.48
C TRP A 26 4.84 -1.80 12.37
N GLU A 27 5.37 -2.87 11.78
CA GLU A 27 5.64 -4.12 12.53
C GLU A 27 6.65 -3.96 13.67
N ASN A 28 7.53 -2.96 13.57
CA ASN A 28 8.47 -2.61 14.64
C ASN A 28 7.86 -1.72 15.74
N GLY A 29 6.55 -1.47 15.72
CA GLY A 29 5.84 -0.62 16.69
C GLY A 29 5.91 0.87 16.40
N THR A 30 6.56 1.30 15.31
CA THR A 30 6.62 2.72 14.93
C THR A 30 5.26 3.20 14.44
N PRO A 31 4.69 4.28 14.99
CA PRO A 31 3.39 4.81 14.55
C PRO A 31 3.41 5.27 13.09
N LEU A 32 2.28 5.10 12.39
CA LEU A 32 2.09 5.68 11.07
C LEU A 32 1.81 7.18 11.21
N THR A 33 2.59 7.97 10.49
CA THR A 33 2.29 9.39 10.27
C THR A 33 1.15 9.51 9.25
N MET A 34 0.50 10.67 9.22
CA MET A 34 -0.50 10.99 8.18
C MET A 34 0.07 10.86 6.76
N PHE A 35 1.35 11.21 6.59
CA PHE A 35 2.04 11.03 5.31
C PHE A 35 2.15 9.54 4.95
N HIS A 36 2.63 8.71 5.88
CA HIS A 36 2.73 7.26 5.66
C HIS A 36 1.37 6.63 5.32
N ARG A 37 0.30 7.04 6.00
CA ARG A 37 -1.06 6.55 5.71
C ARG A 37 -1.45 6.82 4.26
N ARG A 38 -1.37 8.09 3.84
CA ARG A 38 -1.70 8.49 2.45
C ARG A 38 -0.87 7.73 1.42
N THR A 39 0.43 7.61 1.64
CA THR A 39 1.31 6.87 0.73
C THR A 39 0.93 5.39 0.62
N CYS A 40 0.59 4.74 1.74
CA CYS A 40 0.15 3.34 1.73
C CYS A 40 -1.20 3.18 1.01
N GLU A 41 -2.15 4.08 1.27
CA GLU A 41 -3.47 4.08 0.64
C GLU A 41 -3.38 4.28 -0.88
N GLU A 42 -2.60 5.27 -1.33
CA GLU A 42 -2.36 5.50 -2.75
C GLU A 42 -1.68 4.30 -3.41
N ALA A 43 -0.65 3.73 -2.77
CA ALA A 43 0.07 2.59 -3.30
C ALA A 43 -0.83 1.35 -3.50
N LEU A 44 -1.72 1.09 -2.53
CA LEU A 44 -2.70 -0.01 -2.62
C LEU A 44 -3.73 0.26 -3.71
N LEU A 45 -4.22 1.50 -3.83
CA LEU A 45 -5.18 1.88 -4.86
C LEU A 45 -4.64 1.67 -6.27
N TYR A 46 -3.38 2.07 -6.54
CA TYR A 46 -2.75 1.82 -7.84
C TYR A 46 -2.56 0.33 -8.14
N LYS A 47 -2.24 -0.48 -7.13
CA LYS A 47 -2.10 -1.94 -7.29
C LYS A 47 -3.43 -2.60 -7.65
N GLU A 48 -4.50 -2.21 -6.97
CA GLU A 48 -5.85 -2.79 -7.14
C GLU A 48 -6.52 -2.32 -8.43
N ALA A 49 -6.28 -1.08 -8.86
CA ALA A 49 -6.76 -0.57 -10.14
C ALA A 49 -6.26 -1.42 -11.33
N ILE A 50 -5.04 -1.94 -11.26
CA ILE A 50 -4.51 -2.86 -12.28
C ILE A 50 -5.14 -4.24 -12.18
N GLY A 51 -5.32 -4.77 -10.96
CA GLY A 51 -6.04 -6.03 -10.77
C GLY A 51 -7.46 -5.96 -11.37
N SER A 52 -8.12 -4.82 -11.26
CA SER A 52 -9.43 -4.57 -11.87
C SER A 52 -9.37 -4.37 -13.40
N ALA A 53 -8.29 -3.79 -13.94
CA ALA A 53 -8.14 -3.53 -15.37
C ALA A 53 -7.72 -4.77 -16.17
N ILE A 54 -7.05 -5.75 -15.55
CA ILE A 54 -6.63 -7.00 -16.21
C ILE A 54 -7.80 -8.02 -16.29
N CYS A 55 -8.85 -7.85 -15.50
CA CYS A 55 -10.03 -8.73 -15.49
C CYS A 55 -11.10 -8.37 -16.55
N HIS A 56 -10.76 -7.66 -17.63
CA HIS A 56 -11.70 -7.27 -18.70
C HIS A 56 -11.30 -7.81 -20.07
#